data_AF-A0A7X8ZZH1-F1
#
_entry.id   AF-A0A7X8ZZH1-F1
#
_cell.length_a   1.000
_cell.length_b   1.000
_cell.length_c   1.000
_cell.angle_alpha   90.00
_cell.angle_beta   90.00
_cell.angle_gamma   90.00
#
_symmetry.space_group_name_H-M   'P 1'
#
loop_
_entity.id
_entity.type
_entity.pdbx_description
1 polymer ?
#
loop_
_entity_poly.entity_id
_entity_poly.type
_entity_poly.pdbx_seq_one_letter_code
_entity_poly.pdbx_strand_id
1 'polypeptide(L)' 'MPENLLAHHTTARVGGPASTWITVSTEDQLTAAIADADAAGTPLLVLAGGSNMLVSDAGFPGTVV' A
#
# COMPACT_ATOMS: atom_id res chain seq x y z
N MET A 1 6.12 -8.07 14.05
CA MET A 1 6.81 -7.39 12.92
C MET A 1 5.87 -6.30 12.42
N PRO A 2 6.35 -5.13 11.98
CA PRO A 2 5.47 -4.07 11.50
C PRO A 2 4.75 -4.54 10.23
N GLU A 3 3.42 -4.50 10.24
CA GLU A 3 2.57 -4.96 9.12
C GLU A 3 2.70 -4.05 7.89
N ASN A 4 3.21 -2.82 8.09
CA ASN A 4 3.32 -1.80 7.05
C ASN A 4 4.64 -1.84 6.26
N LEU A 5 5.56 -2.79 6.50
CA LEU A 5 6.77 -2.94 5.68
C LEU A 5 6.44 -3.60 4.34
N LEU A 6 6.68 -2.89 3.23
CA LEU A 6 6.39 -3.38 1.88
C LEU A 6 7.23 -4.60 1.50
N ALA A 7 8.41 -4.79 2.12
CA ALA A 7 9.20 -6.02 2.00
C ALA A 7 8.46 -7.30 2.41
N HIS A 8 7.44 -7.22 3.28
CA HIS A 8 6.64 -8.39 3.67
C HIS A 8 5.58 -8.76 2.63
N HIS A 9 5.28 -7.86 1.69
CA HIS A 9 4.18 -7.97 0.74
C HIS A 9 4.64 -8.02 -0.72
N THR A 10 5.96 -8.02 -0.97
CA THR A 10 6.55 -8.17 -2.31
C THR A 10 7.33 -9.48 -2.42
N THR A 11 7.32 -10.09 -3.61
CA THR A 11 8.12 -11.31 -3.86
C THR A 11 9.62 -11.02 -3.85
N ALA A 12 10.02 -9.79 -4.20
CA ALA A 12 11.39 -9.31 -4.14
C ALA A 12 11.90 -9.15 -2.70
N ARG A 13 11.00 -9.11 -1.71
CA ARG A 13 11.31 -8.93 -0.28
C ARG A 13 12.10 -7.67 0.04
N VAL A 14 11.85 -6.61 -0.74
CA VAL A 14 12.42 -5.27 -0.53
C VAL A 14 11.29 -4.25 -0.41
N GLY A 15 11.56 -3.14 0.28
CA GLY A 15 10.60 -2.06 0.47
C GLY A 15 10.47 -1.61 1.92
N GLY A 16 10.60 -0.31 2.12
CA GLY A 16 10.38 0.36 3.39
C GLY A 16 8.90 0.43 3.82
N PRO A 17 8.59 1.22 4.85
CA PRO A 17 7.24 1.29 5.41
C PRO A 17 6.28 2.09 4.52
N ALA A 18 5.02 1.67 4.49
CA ALA A 18 3.89 2.52 4.11
C ALA A 18 3.49 3.42 5.29
N SER A 19 3.08 4.67 5.01
CA SER A 19 2.51 5.55 6.05
C SER A 19 1.19 5.00 6.58
N THR A 20 0.33 4.51 5.69
CA THR A 20 -0.94 3.87 6.02
C THR A 20 -1.08 2.57 5.25
N TRP A 21 -1.57 1.52 5.91
CA TRP A 21 -1.85 0.23 5.29
C TRP A 21 -3.31 -0.14 5.54
N ILE A 22 -4.05 -0.44 4.47
CA ILE A 22 -5.46 -0.85 4.51
C ILE A 22 -5.56 -2.16 3.76
N THR A 23 -6.26 -3.15 4.30
CA THR A 23 -6.59 -4.37 3.57
C THR A 23 -8.08 -4.36 3.26
N VAL A 24 -8.42 -4.61 2.00
CA VAL A 24 -9.81 -4.66 1.52
C VAL A 24 -10.14 -6.04 0.98
N SER A 25 -11.40 -6.45 1.13
CA SER A 25 -11.91 -7.75 0.69
C SER A 25 -13.08 -7.64 -0.29
N THR A 26 -13.53 -6.41 -0.58
CA THR A 26 -14.63 -6.15 -1.52
C THR A 26 -14.31 -4.95 -2.42
N GLU A 27 -14.98 -4.88 -3.57
CA GLU A 27 -14.88 -3.75 -4.50
C GLU A 27 -15.34 -2.42 -3.88
N ASP A 28 -16.41 -2.44 -3.09
CA ASP A 28 -16.91 -1.26 -2.39
C ASP A 28 -15.88 -0.69 -1.40
N GLN A 29 -15.17 -1.57 -0.67
CA GLN A 29 -14.11 -1.17 0.25
C GLN A 29 -12.91 -0.56 -0.49
N LEU A 30 -12.51 -1.15 -1.63
CA LEU A 30 -11.44 -0.60 -2.46
C LEU A 30 -11.82 0.79 -3.00
N THR A 31 -13.04 0.93 -3.52
CA THR A 31 -13.53 2.19 -4.09
C THR A 31 -13.63 3.28 -3.03
N ALA A 32 -14.08 2.94 -1.82
CA ALA A 32 -14.11 3.87 -0.68
C ALA A 32 -12.70 4.33 -0.29
N ALA A 33 -11.73 3.41 -0.17
CA ALA A 33 -10.37 3.76 0.19
C ALA A 33 -9.70 4.69 -0.84
N ILE A 34 -9.98 4.50 -2.12
CA ILE A 34 -9.52 5.38 -3.20
C ILE A 34 -10.16 6.76 -3.07
N ALA A 35 -11.48 6.83 -2.91
CA ALA A 35 -12.20 8.09 -2.76
C ALA A 35 -11.74 8.90 -1.53
N ASP A 36 -11.47 8.22 -0.42
CA ASP A 36 -10.96 8.85 0.81
C ASP A 36 -9.54 9.41 0.61
N ALA A 37 -8.66 8.67 -0.07
CA ALA A 37 -7.30 9.15 -0.37
C ALA A 37 -7.31 10.36 -1.31
N ASP A 38 -8.17 10.33 -2.33
CA ASP A 38 -8.36 11.45 -3.26
C ASP A 38 -8.90 12.69 -2.54
N ALA A 39 -9.92 12.53 -1.69
CA ALA A 39 -10.48 13.62 -0.90
C ALA A 39 -9.46 14.23 0.08
N ALA A 40 -8.57 13.40 0.63
CA ALA A 40 -7.49 13.82 1.51
C ALA A 40 -6.25 14.36 0.78
N GLY A 41 -6.18 14.25 -0.56
CA GLY A 41 -5.00 14.59 -1.35
C GLY A 41 -3.76 13.75 -0.99
N THR A 42 -3.96 12.54 -0.49
CA THR A 42 -2.89 11.64 -0.04
C THR A 42 -2.52 10.68 -1.18
N PRO A 43 -1.22 10.50 -1.48
CA PRO A 43 -0.79 9.50 -2.47
C PRO A 43 -1.31 8.10 -2.11
N LEU A 44 -1.85 7.39 -3.09
CA LEU A 44 -2.35 6.02 -2.93
C LEU A 44 -1.64 5.05 -3.88
N LEU A 45 -1.35 3.87 -3.35
CA LEU A 45 -0.80 2.72 -4.09
C LEU A 45 -1.72 1.53 -3.88
N VAL A 46 -2.24 0.95 -4.97
CA VAL A 46 -2.93 -0.35 -4.92
C VAL A 46 -1.89 -1.46 -5.04
N LEU A 47 -1.83 -2.34 -4.04
CA LEU A 47 -0.89 -3.44 -3.96
C LEU A 47 -1.65 -4.78 -3.89
N ALA A 48 -1.63 -5.51 -5.00
CA ALA A 48 -2.08 -6.89 -5.05
C ALA A 48 -0.98 -7.85 -4.53
N GLY A 49 -0.66 -8.93 -5.27
CA GLY A 49 0.34 -9.91 -4.84
C GLY A 49 1.81 -9.44 -4.86
N GLY A 50 2.11 -8.18 -5.17
CA GLY A 50 3.47 -7.61 -5.11
C GLY A 50 4.56 -8.31 -5.93
N SER A 51 4.19 -9.10 -6.96
CA SER A 51 5.12 -9.97 -7.67
C SER A 51 6.02 -9.25 -8.68
N ASN A 52 5.66 -8.02 -9.04
CA ASN A 52 6.35 -7.20 -10.02
C ASN A 52 6.59 -5.78 -9.51
N MET A 53 6.98 -5.65 -8.24
CA MET A 53 7.30 -4.37 -7.62
C MET A 53 8.68 -4.39 -6.98
N LEU A 54 9.40 -3.28 -7.17
CA LEU A 54 10.63 -2.93 -6.47
C LEU A 54 10.37 -1.63 -5.73
N VAL A 55 10.28 -1.72 -4.41
CA VAL A 55 10.00 -0.57 -3.55
C VAL A 55 11.29 -0.14 -2.87
N SER A 56 11.54 1.18 -2.83
CA SER A 56 12.67 1.78 -2.12
C SER A 56 12.63 1.48 -0.62
N ASP A 57 13.78 1.42 0.04
CA ASP A 57 13.90 1.33 1.49
C ASP A 57 13.30 2.54 2.22
N ALA A 58 13.13 3.67 1.52
CA ALA A 58 12.41 4.83 2.04
C ALA A 58 10.89 4.58 2.20
N GLY A 59 10.35 3.54 1.56
CA GLY A 59 8.94 3.18 1.64
C GLY A 59 8.02 4.03 0.77
N PHE A 60 6.75 4.11 1.16
CA PHE A 60 5.72 4.86 0.45
C PHE A 60 5.05 5.88 1.39
N PRO A 61 5.20 7.20 1.13
CA PRO A 61 4.68 8.25 2.00
C PRO A 61 3.19 8.51 1.73
N GLY A 62 2.36 7.47 1.84
CA GLY A 62 0.95 7.51 1.52
C GLY A 62 0.21 6.24 1.96
N THR A 63 -0.98 6.04 1.42
CA THR A 63 -1.84 4.89 1.70
C THR A 63 -1.56 3.75 0.73
N VAL A 64 -1.33 2.56 1.27
CA VAL A 64 -1.30 1.32 0.49
C VAL A 64 -2.57 0.54 0.80
N VAL A 65 -3.24 0.08 -0.27
CA VAL A 65 -4.50 -0.68 -0.22
C VAL A 65 -4.34 -2.02 -0.92
#